data_AF-A0A506RS32-F1
#
_entry.id   AF-A0A506RS32-F1
#
_cell.length_a   1.000
_cell.length_b   1.000
_cell.length_c   1.000
_cell.angle_alpha   90.00
_cell.angle_beta   90.00
_cell.angle_gamma   90.00
#
_symmetry.space_group_name_H-M   'P 1'
#
loop_
_entity.id
_entity.type
_entity.pdbx_description
1 polymer ?
#
loop_
_entity_poly.entity_id
_entity_poly.type
_entity_poly.pdbx_seq_one_letter_code
_entity_poly.pdbx_strand_id
1 'polypeptide(L)'
;MNTVKRYHRWAGSALALFFIVIATTGIAMQVDLFLNPPPPPPPVTADNTPPPVTKPQGIQWHYVLQDIHAGYYFGGAGKIINVVCGLGLLVLSFTGLMVYWELLKRRIKTGRWHFFWR
;
A
#
# COMPACT_ATOMS: atom_id res chain seq x y z
N MET A 1 10.86 -21.85 -23.46
CA MET A 1 10.89 -20.53 -22.76
C MET A 1 11.30 -20.72 -21.29
N ASN A 2 12.24 -19.94 -20.72
CA ASN A 2 12.76 -20.19 -19.36
C ASN A 2 11.65 -20.11 -18.29
N THR A 3 11.58 -21.09 -17.39
CA THR A 3 10.55 -21.24 -16.34
C THR A 3 10.39 -19.97 -15.49
N VAL A 4 11.49 -19.26 -15.23
CA VAL A 4 11.54 -17.97 -14.52
C VAL A 4 10.63 -16.92 -15.16
N LYS A 5 10.65 -16.77 -16.49
CA LYS A 5 9.82 -15.77 -17.20
C LYS A 5 8.33 -16.08 -17.10
N ARG A 6 7.97 -17.36 -16.98
CA ARG A 6 6.58 -17.81 -16.81
C ARG A 6 6.07 -17.46 -15.42
N TYR A 7 6.84 -17.78 -14.38
CA TYR A 7 6.49 -17.44 -13.00
C TYR A 7 6.45 -15.94 -12.76
N HIS A 8 7.46 -15.20 -13.23
CA HIS A 8 7.50 -13.73 -13.08
C HIS A 8 6.27 -13.04 -13.69
N ARG A 9 5.74 -13.58 -14.80
CA ARG A 9 4.55 -13.07 -15.49
C ARG A 9 3.26 -13.26 -14.70
N TRP A 10 3.04 -14.47 -14.20
CA TRP A 10 1.84 -14.80 -13.42
C TRP A 10 1.90 -14.16 -12.02
N ALA A 11 3.03 -14.31 -11.32
CA ALA A 11 3.25 -13.71 -10.02
C ALA A 11 3.20 -12.18 -10.10
N GLY A 12 3.82 -11.58 -11.13
CA GLY A 12 3.79 -10.13 -11.34
C GLY A 12 2.39 -9.57 -11.55
N SER A 13 1.53 -10.28 -12.28
CA SER A 13 0.13 -9.84 -12.49
C SER A 13 -0.69 -9.91 -11.20
N ALA A 14 -0.54 -11.01 -10.45
CA ALA A 14 -1.23 -11.17 -9.16
C ALA A 14 -0.75 -10.14 -8.13
N LEU A 15 0.57 -9.93 -8.04
CA LEU A 15 1.17 -8.93 -7.16
C LEU A 15 0.80 -7.50 -7.55
N ALA A 16 0.72 -7.18 -8.83
CA ALA A 16 0.31 -5.85 -9.29
C ALA A 16 -1.11 -5.52 -8.80
N LEU A 17 -2.06 -6.46 -8.92
CA LEU A 17 -3.41 -6.26 -8.42
C LEU A 17 -3.42 -6.07 -6.89
N PHE A 18 -2.67 -6.92 -6.17
CA PHE A 18 -2.53 -6.83 -4.72
C PHE A 18 -1.96 -5.48 -4.27
N PHE A 19 -0.90 -5.00 -4.94
CA PHE A 19 -0.29 -3.71 -4.63
C PHE A 19 -1.16 -2.52 -5.00
N ILE A 20 -1.98 -2.61 -6.06
CA ILE A 20 -2.99 -1.58 -6.35
C ILE A 20 -3.96 -1.45 -5.18
N VAL A 21 -4.45 -2.58 -4.64
CA VAL A 21 -5.37 -2.55 -3.48
C VAL A 21 -4.70 -1.94 -2.24
N ILE A 22 -3.48 -2.34 -1.90
CA ILE A 22 -2.76 -1.80 -0.73
C ILE A 22 -2.41 -0.32 -0.91
N ALA A 23 -1.95 0.07 -2.10
CA ALA A 23 -1.59 1.46 -2.37
C ALA A 23 -2.82 2.37 -2.31
N THR A 24 -3.94 1.94 -2.91
CA THR A 24 -5.18 2.71 -2.90
C THR A 24 -5.74 2.89 -1.50
N THR A 25 -5.78 1.83 -0.67
CA THR A 25 -6.22 1.94 0.72
C THR A 25 -5.30 2.81 1.56
N GLY A 26 -3.97 2.67 1.41
CA GLY A 26 -3.00 3.51 2.11
C GLY A 26 -3.12 4.99 1.78
N ILE A 27 -3.23 5.33 0.49
CA ILE A 27 -3.43 6.72 0.04
C ILE A 27 -4.77 7.25 0.56
N ALA A 28 -5.85 6.48 0.45
CA ALA A 28 -7.18 6.91 0.89
C ALA A 28 -7.21 7.24 2.38
N MET A 29 -6.64 6.37 3.23
CA MET A 29 -6.57 6.62 4.67
C MET A 29 -5.72 7.85 5.00
N GLN A 30 -4.64 8.07 4.25
CA GLN A 30 -3.78 9.21 4.48
C GLN A 30 -4.45 10.53 4.08
N VAL A 31 -5.18 10.54 2.96
CA VAL A 31 -5.98 11.69 2.50
C VAL A 31 -7.11 11.98 3.48
N ASP A 32 -7.81 10.95 3.95
CA ASP A 32 -8.87 11.11 4.97
C ASP A 32 -8.31 11.75 6.24
N LEU A 33 -7.16 11.31 6.73
CA LEU A 33 -6.50 11.92 7.89
C LEU A 33 -6.13 13.41 7.67
N PHE A 34 -5.85 13.81 6.44
CA PHE A 34 -5.57 15.21 6.11
C PHE A 34 -6.84 16.07 6.03
N LEU A 35 -7.95 15.51 5.54
CA LEU A 35 -9.21 16.23 5.38
C LEU A 35 -10.02 16.25 6.68
N ASN A 36 -9.95 15.17 7.47
CA ASN A 36 -10.69 14.95 8.70
C ASN A 36 -9.71 14.66 9.85
N PRO A 37 -8.92 15.66 10.30
CA PRO A 37 -8.04 15.48 11.44
C PRO A 37 -8.87 15.09 12.68
N PRO A 38 -8.39 14.14 13.51
CA PRO A 38 -9.11 13.72 14.70
C PRO A 38 -9.33 14.92 15.64
N PRO A 39 -10.51 15.03 16.28
CA PRO A 39 -10.77 16.11 17.21
C PRO A 39 -9.73 16.08 18.34
N PRO A 40 -9.35 17.25 18.88
CA PRO A 40 -8.44 17.29 20.01
C PRO A 40 -9.00 16.45 21.16
N PRO A 41 -8.13 15.79 21.94
CA PRO A 41 -8.59 15.01 23.08
C PRO A 41 -9.45 15.90 24.00
N PRO A 42 -10.56 15.38 24.53
CA PRO A 42 -11.41 16.16 25.43
C PRO A 42 -10.56 16.68 26.61
N PRO A 43 -10.87 17.88 27.13
CA PRO A 43 -10.23 18.37 28.34
C PRO A 43 -10.29 17.30 29.42
N VAL A 44 -9.17 17.07 30.10
CA VAL A 44 -9.08 16.13 31.21
C VAL A 44 -9.95 16.67 32.36
N THR A 45 -11.23 16.36 32.36
CA THR A 45 -12.13 16.59 33.50
C THR A 45 -11.95 15.45 34.48
N ALA A 46 -11.73 15.78 35.76
CA ALA A 46 -11.39 14.84 36.83
C ALA A 46 -12.35 13.66 37.02
N ASP A 47 -13.59 13.75 36.50
CA ASP A 47 -14.64 12.74 36.68
C ASP A 47 -14.87 11.79 35.50
N ASN A 48 -14.33 12.07 34.30
CA ASN A 48 -14.62 11.28 33.08
C ASN A 48 -13.37 10.91 32.27
N THR A 49 -12.22 10.78 32.91
CA THR A 49 -11.01 10.32 32.20
C THR A 49 -11.23 8.88 31.70
N PRO A 50 -11.34 8.62 30.38
CA PRO A 50 -11.00 7.29 29.89
C PRO A 50 -9.59 6.99 30.40
N PRO A 51 -9.30 5.74 30.82
CA PRO A 51 -7.97 5.38 31.28
C PRO A 51 -6.97 5.90 30.23
N PRO A 52 -5.90 6.60 30.63
CA PRO A 52 -4.95 7.14 29.67
C PRO A 52 -4.56 5.98 28.77
N VAL A 53 -4.69 6.17 27.45
CA VAL A 53 -4.21 5.20 26.45
C VAL A 53 -2.69 5.22 26.52
N THR A 54 -2.15 4.66 27.59
CA THR A 54 -0.73 4.52 27.81
C THR A 54 -0.29 3.44 26.84
N LYS A 55 0.50 3.83 25.83
CA LYS A 55 1.26 2.85 25.04
C LYS A 55 1.95 1.90 26.05
N PRO A 56 1.83 0.57 25.89
CA PRO A 56 2.39 -0.40 26.83
C PRO A 56 3.87 -0.10 27.10
N GLN A 57 4.28 -0.18 28.35
CA GLN A 57 5.62 0.27 28.76
C GLN A 57 6.68 -0.76 28.33
N GLY A 58 7.61 -0.34 27.46
CA GLY A 58 8.69 -1.16 26.88
C GLY A 58 8.91 -0.89 25.39
N ILE A 59 9.96 -1.46 24.79
CA ILE A 59 10.17 -1.39 23.33
C ILE A 59 9.14 -2.30 22.64
N GLN A 60 8.01 -1.70 22.30
CA GLN A 60 6.94 -2.36 21.58
C GLN A 60 7.17 -2.14 20.08
N TRP A 61 7.95 -3.02 19.46
CA TRP A 61 8.32 -2.93 18.03
C TRP A 61 7.13 -2.69 17.10
N HIS A 62 5.96 -3.24 17.44
CA HIS A 62 4.72 -2.99 16.71
C HIS A 62 4.38 -1.49 16.60
N TYR A 63 4.37 -0.74 17.70
CA TYR A 63 4.06 0.70 17.65
C TYR A 63 5.15 1.51 16.96
N VAL A 64 6.42 1.13 17.13
CA VAL A 64 7.53 1.82 16.46
C VAL A 64 7.43 1.64 14.94
N LEU A 65 7.20 0.40 14.48
CA LEU A 65 7.00 0.10 13.07
C LEU A 65 5.76 0.82 12.52
N GLN A 66 4.67 0.87 13.29
CA GLN A 66 3.45 1.59 12.91
C GLN A 66 3.69 3.10 12.82
N ASP A 67 4.39 3.71 13.76
CA ASP A 67 4.67 5.15 13.78
C ASP A 67 5.60 5.54 12.61
N ILE A 68 6.58 4.70 12.27
CA ILE A 68 7.44 4.86 11.10
C ILE A 68 6.65 4.68 9.81
N HIS A 69 5.84 3.61 9.72
CA HIS A 69 5.04 3.30 8.54
C HIS A 69 3.97 4.36 8.26
N ALA A 70 3.36 4.92 9.29
CA ALA A 70 2.39 6.02 9.17
C ALA A 70 3.07 7.38 8.92
N GLY A 71 4.40 7.46 9.03
CA GLY A 71 5.17 8.69 8.86
C GLY A 71 5.08 9.65 10.06
N TYR A 72 4.51 9.22 11.20
CA TYR A 72 4.42 10.05 12.41
C TYR A 72 5.80 10.39 12.97
N TYR A 73 6.77 9.48 12.83
CA TYR A 73 8.14 9.71 13.30
C TYR A 73 8.80 10.95 12.67
N PHE A 74 8.45 11.26 11.41
CA PHE A 74 8.99 12.40 10.66
C PHE A 74 7.98 13.57 10.56
N GLY A 75 6.89 13.54 11.35
CA GLY A 75 5.87 14.58 11.37
C GLY A 75 5.15 14.78 10.02
N GLY A 76 4.80 16.04 9.71
CA GLY A 76 4.05 16.36 8.49
C GLY A 76 4.78 15.99 7.19
N ALA A 77 6.10 16.12 7.15
CA ALA A 77 6.91 15.72 5.99
C ALA A 77 6.86 14.21 5.75
N GLY A 78 6.93 13.40 6.82
CA GLY A 78 6.78 11.95 6.73
C GLY A 78 5.46 11.52 6.11
N LYS A 79 4.37 12.20 6.49
CA LYS A 79 3.05 11.95 5.92
C LYS A 79 2.99 12.22 4.42
N ILE A 80 3.60 13.29 3.93
CA ILE A 80 3.65 13.62 2.50
C ILE A 80 4.47 12.58 1.73
N ILE A 81 5.64 12.22 2.25
CA ILE A 81 6.50 11.19 1.67
C ILE A 81 5.73 9.88 1.52
N ASN A 82 4.94 9.50 2.53
CA ASN A 82 4.15 8.27 2.50
C ASN A 82 3.09 8.27 1.38
N VAL A 83 2.38 9.40 1.18
CA VAL A 83 1.45 9.57 0.06
C VAL A 83 2.17 9.44 -1.28
N VAL A 84 3.32 10.10 -1.44
CA VAL A 84 4.11 10.06 -2.67
C VAL A 84 4.60 8.64 -2.97
N CYS A 85 5.09 7.92 -1.95
CA CYS A 85 5.48 6.51 -2.07
C CYS A 85 4.31 5.62 -2.46
N GLY A 86 3.14 5.80 -1.84
CA GLY A 86 1.92 5.09 -2.21
C GLY A 86 1.51 5.35 -3.67
N LEU A 87 1.55 6.61 -4.10
CA LEU A 87 1.24 7.00 -5.48
C LEU A 87 2.24 6.37 -6.46
N GLY A 88 3.54 6.37 -6.11
CA GLY A 88 4.58 5.71 -6.89
C GLY A 88 4.34 4.20 -7.04
N LEU A 89 3.97 3.52 -5.95
CA LEU A 89 3.63 2.09 -5.97
C LEU A 89 2.39 1.81 -6.83
N LEU A 90 1.39 2.70 -6.79
CA LEU A 90 0.18 2.60 -7.61
C LEU A 90 0.53 2.75 -9.10
N VAL A 91 1.31 3.78 -9.46
CA VAL A 91 1.76 3.99 -10.85
C VAL A 91 2.60 2.80 -11.34
N LEU A 92 3.54 2.32 -10.53
CA LEU A 92 4.37 1.16 -10.88
C LEU A 92 3.53 -0.11 -11.10
N SER A 93 2.56 -0.36 -10.22
CA SER A 93 1.70 -1.54 -10.32
C SER A 93 0.76 -1.45 -11.52
N PHE A 94 0.19 -0.26 -11.78
CA PHE A 94 -0.70 -0.02 -12.91
C PHE A 94 0.03 -0.13 -14.25
N THR A 95 1.21 0.49 -14.37
CA THR A 95 2.03 0.40 -15.60
C THR A 95 2.51 -1.03 -15.86
N GLY A 96 2.94 -1.76 -14.83
CA GLY A 96 3.28 -3.18 -14.94
C GLY A 96 2.12 -4.04 -15.43
N LEU A 97 0.91 -3.81 -14.90
CA LEU A 97 -0.31 -4.49 -15.35
C LEU A 97 -0.67 -4.14 -16.80
N MET A 98 -0.52 -2.88 -17.19
CA MET A 98 -0.79 -2.41 -18.55
C MET A 98 0.12 -3.09 -19.59
N VAL A 99 1.43 -3.16 -19.31
CA VAL A 99 2.40 -3.87 -20.15
C VAL A 99 2.03 -5.36 -20.25
N TYR A 100 1.63 -5.99 -19.14
CA TYR A 100 1.20 -7.38 -19.15
C TYR A 100 -0.02 -7.60 -20.05
N TRP A 101 -1.00 -6.70 -19.96
CA TRP A 101 -2.21 -6.75 -20.77
C TRP A 101 -1.93 -6.63 -22.26
N GLU A 102 -0.99 -5.76 -22.66
CA GLU A 102 -0.54 -5.67 -24.05
C GLU A 102 0.11 -6.96 -24.53
N LEU A 103 0.98 -7.57 -23.73
CA LEU A 103 1.62 -8.84 -24.06
C LEU A 103 0.60 -9.96 -24.21
N LEU A 104 -0.46 -9.97 -23.40
CA LEU A 104 -1.56 -10.93 -23.49
C LEU A 104 -2.37 -10.72 -24.78
N LYS A 105 -2.75 -9.47 -25.08
CA LYS A 105 -3.46 -9.10 -26.32
C LYS A 105 -2.69 -9.50 -27.58
N ARG A 106 -1.39 -9.20 -27.64
CA ARG A 106 -0.52 -9.57 -28.79
C ARG A 106 -0.51 -11.08 -29.01
N ARG A 107 -0.55 -11.85 -27.93
CA ARG A 107 -0.51 -13.32 -27.95
C ARG A 107 -1.82 -13.96 -28.40
N ILE A 108 -2.95 -13.40 -27.97
CA ILE A 108 -4.28 -13.80 -28.44
C ILE A 108 -4.40 -13.53 -29.95
N LYS A 109 -3.92 -12.37 -30.43
CA LYS A 109 -3.94 -11.99 -31.85
C LYS A 109 -3.04 -12.86 -32.74
N THR A 110 -1.94 -13.40 -32.22
CA THR A 110 -1.04 -14.28 -33.00
C THR A 110 -1.57 -15.72 -33.13
N GLY A 111 -2.77 -16.03 -32.63
CA GLY A 111 -3.44 -17.31 -32.84
C GLY A 111 -2.77 -18.52 -32.20
N ARG A 112 -1.61 -18.36 -31.56
CA ARG A 112 -0.90 -19.43 -30.83
C ARG A 112 -1.52 -19.59 -29.44
N TRP A 113 -2.74 -20.11 -29.41
CA TRP A 113 -3.48 -20.56 -28.22
C TRP A 113 -2.90 -21.86 -27.62
N HIS A 114 -1.58 -21.96 -27.51
CA HIS A 114 -0.99 -23.07 -26.75
C HIS A 114 -1.10 -22.74 -25.26
N PHE A 115 -2.05 -23.41 -24.59
CA PHE A 115 -2.27 -23.37 -23.13
C PHE A 115 -0.99 -23.72 -22.36
N PHE A 116 -0.15 -24.56 -22.97
CA PHE A 116 1.15 -24.94 -22.44
C PHE A 116 2.28 -24.19 -23.17
N TRP A 117 3.00 -23.35 -22.43
CA TRP A 117 4.19 -22.68 -22.92
C TRP A 117 5.27 -23.74 -23.24
N ARG A 118 5.50 -24.02 -24.52
CA ARG A 118 6.81 -24.46 -25.03
C ARG A 118 7.56 -23.21 -25.50
#